data_AF-A0A379SXK1-F1
#
_entry.id   AF-A0A379SXK1-F1
#
_cell.length_a   1.000
_cell.length_b   1.000
_cell.length_c   1.000
_cell.angle_alpha   90.00
_cell.angle_beta   90.00
_cell.angle_gamma   90.00
#
_symmetry.space_group_name_H-M   'P 1'
#
loop_
_entity.id
_entity.type
_entity.pdbx_description
1 polymer ?
#
loop_
_entity_poly.entity_id
_entity_poly.type
_entity_poly.pdbx_seq_one_letter_code
_entity_poly.pdbx_strand_id
1 'polypeptide(L)'
;MAQINNYAKQIANLNDQISRLTGVGAGASPNDLLDQRDQLVSELNKIVGVEVSVQDGGTYNLTMANGYTLVQGATARQLAAVPSSADPTRTTVAYVDEAAGNIEIPEKLLNTGSLGGLLTFRSQDLDQTRNTLGQLALAFADAFNAQHTKGYDADGNKGKDFFGIGSPVVYSNSNNADKTVSLTAEVADSTKVQATDYQIVFDGTDWQVTRLADNTTFTATKDVDGKLEIDGLKVTVGTGAQKNDSFLLKPVSNAIVDMKVKVTNEAEICDGCRVKTRS
;
A
#
# COMPACT_ATOMS: atom_id res chain seq x y z
N MET A 1 9.69 -13.49 -5.98
CA MET A 1 10.62 -13.70 -4.84
C MET A 1 11.40 -15.00 -4.99
N ALA A 2 10.75 -16.15 -5.16
CA ALA A 2 11.44 -17.43 -5.35
C ALA A 2 12.51 -17.41 -6.47
N GLN A 3 12.23 -16.76 -7.60
CA GLN A 3 13.16 -16.66 -8.72
C GLN A 3 14.41 -15.81 -8.39
N ILE A 4 14.26 -14.66 -7.71
CA ILE A 4 15.38 -13.83 -7.23
C ILE A 4 16.29 -14.65 -6.32
N ASN A 5 15.70 -15.31 -5.32
CA ASN A 5 16.46 -16.12 -4.36
C ASN A 5 17.14 -17.33 -5.03
N ASN A 6 16.54 -17.87 -6.10
CA ASN A 6 17.13 -18.96 -6.88
C ASN A 6 18.36 -18.47 -7.66
N TYR A 7 18.25 -17.35 -8.37
CA TYR A 7 19.39 -16.75 -9.07
C TYR A 7 20.52 -16.37 -8.13
N ALA A 8 20.22 -15.73 -6.99
CA ALA A 8 21.25 -15.39 -6.00
C ALA A 8 22.02 -16.64 -5.53
N LYS A 9 21.33 -17.74 -5.23
CA LYS A 9 21.96 -19.02 -4.86
C LYS A 9 22.81 -19.62 -5.98
N GLN A 10 22.31 -19.61 -7.21
CA GLN A 10 23.07 -20.14 -8.35
C GLN A 10 24.34 -19.32 -8.61
N ILE A 11 24.24 -17.98 -8.54
CA ILE A 11 25.39 -17.10 -8.72
C ILE A 11 26.44 -17.30 -7.62
N ALA A 12 26.00 -17.42 -6.36
CA ALA A 12 26.90 -17.74 -5.24
C ALA A 12 27.61 -19.09 -5.41
N ASN A 13 26.91 -20.11 -5.89
CA ASN A 13 27.50 -21.42 -6.20
C ASN A 13 28.50 -21.33 -7.35
N LEU A 14 28.20 -20.57 -8.41
CA LEU A 14 29.13 -20.33 -9.51
C LEU A 14 30.37 -19.57 -9.05
N ASN A 15 30.20 -18.57 -8.17
CA ASN A 15 31.30 -17.85 -7.54
C ASN A 15 32.25 -18.81 -6.78
N ASP A 16 31.72 -19.75 -6.00
CA ASP A 16 32.54 -20.77 -5.31
C ASP A 16 33.29 -21.68 -6.30
N GLN A 17 32.61 -22.17 -7.34
CA GLN A 17 33.23 -23.03 -8.36
C GLN A 17 34.32 -22.31 -9.15
N ILE A 18 34.06 -21.08 -9.60
CA ILE A 18 35.03 -20.24 -10.32
C ILE A 18 36.24 -19.98 -9.42
N SER A 19 36.02 -19.57 -8.16
CA SER A 19 37.10 -19.29 -7.21
C SER A 19 37.99 -20.50 -6.95
N ARG A 20 37.40 -21.70 -6.83
CA ARG A 20 38.16 -22.95 -6.71
C ARG A 20 39.01 -23.19 -7.94
N LEU A 21 38.45 -23.10 -9.15
CA LEU A 21 39.18 -23.37 -10.40
C LEU A 21 40.30 -22.37 -10.69
N THR A 22 40.09 -21.08 -10.39
CA THR A 22 41.11 -20.05 -10.58
C THR A 22 42.21 -20.12 -9.52
N GLY A 23 41.89 -20.55 -8.29
CA GLY A 23 42.84 -20.69 -7.20
C GLY A 23 43.86 -21.84 -7.34
N VAL A 24 43.53 -22.91 -8.08
CA VAL A 24 44.44 -24.07 -8.25
C VAL A 24 45.55 -23.88 -9.30
N GLY A 25 45.61 -22.74 -9.99
CA GLY A 25 46.61 -22.50 -11.04
C GLY A 25 46.46 -23.41 -12.28
N ALA A 26 45.31 -24.08 -12.44
CA ALA A 26 45.00 -24.86 -13.63
C ALA A 26 44.78 -23.87 -14.80
N GLY A 27 45.71 -23.86 -15.75
CA GLY A 27 45.88 -22.82 -16.78
C GLY A 27 44.75 -22.64 -17.82
N ALA A 28 43.50 -22.99 -17.52
CA ALA A 28 42.34 -22.67 -18.34
C ALA A 28 41.29 -21.91 -17.50
N SER A 29 40.97 -20.69 -17.93
CA SER A 29 39.85 -19.92 -17.38
C SER A 29 38.54 -20.70 -17.60
N PRO A 30 37.67 -20.85 -16.57
CA PRO A 30 36.42 -21.58 -16.71
C PRO A 30 35.36 -20.73 -17.43
N ASN A 31 35.59 -20.44 -18.71
CA ASN A 31 34.79 -19.49 -19.50
C ASN A 31 33.30 -19.84 -19.52
N ASP A 32 32.93 -21.12 -19.62
CA ASP A 32 31.52 -21.54 -19.58
C ASP A 32 30.84 -21.16 -18.25
N LEU A 33 31.55 -21.23 -17.12
CA LEU A 33 31.00 -20.85 -15.81
C LEU A 33 30.91 -19.32 -15.66
N LEU A 34 31.86 -18.59 -16.24
CA LEU A 34 31.83 -17.12 -16.29
C LEU A 34 30.61 -16.65 -17.09
N ASP A 35 30.39 -17.23 -18.27
CA ASP A 35 29.26 -16.90 -19.15
C ASP A 35 27.93 -17.25 -18.48
N GLN A 36 27.83 -18.42 -17.83
CA GLN A 36 26.64 -18.80 -17.06
C GLN A 36 26.37 -17.82 -15.92
N ARG A 37 27.40 -17.39 -15.19
CA ARG A 37 27.25 -16.42 -14.09
C ARG A 37 26.74 -15.08 -14.63
N ASP A 38 27.35 -14.58 -15.71
CA ASP A 38 26.96 -13.31 -16.32
C ASP A 38 25.52 -13.35 -16.86
N GLN A 39 25.11 -14.48 -17.46
CA GLN A 39 23.73 -14.70 -17.88
C GLN A 39 22.75 -14.65 -16.69
N LEU A 40 23.06 -15.34 -15.59
CA LEU A 40 22.20 -15.34 -14.40
C LEU A 40 22.13 -13.97 -13.73
N VAL A 41 23.23 -13.21 -13.72
CA VAL A 41 23.26 -11.81 -13.27
C VAL A 41 22.34 -10.96 -14.13
N SER A 42 22.39 -11.12 -15.46
CA SER A 42 21.53 -10.41 -16.39
C SER A 42 20.05 -10.74 -16.17
N GLU A 43 19.70 -12.02 -16.00
CA GLU A 43 18.33 -12.44 -15.69
C GLU A 43 17.84 -11.93 -14.32
N LEU A 44 18.71 -11.91 -13.31
CA LEU A 44 18.40 -11.31 -12.01
C LEU A 44 18.11 -9.81 -12.15
N ASN A 45 18.96 -9.08 -12.89
CA ASN A 45 18.85 -7.64 -13.08
C ASN A 45 17.58 -7.22 -13.84
N LYS A 46 17.01 -8.11 -14.67
CA LYS A 46 15.68 -7.91 -15.28
C LYS A 46 14.54 -7.89 -14.26
N ILE A 47 14.69 -8.58 -13.14
CA ILE A 47 13.67 -8.67 -12.09
C ILE A 47 13.85 -7.56 -11.07
N VAL A 48 15.06 -7.37 -10.57
CA VAL A 48 15.41 -6.37 -9.56
C VAL A 48 16.78 -5.79 -9.84
N GLY A 49 16.91 -4.47 -9.78
CA GLY A 49 18.17 -3.79 -10.04
C GLY A 49 19.26 -4.19 -9.06
N VAL A 50 20.38 -4.67 -9.59
CA VAL A 50 21.56 -5.07 -8.82
C VAL A 50 22.82 -4.47 -9.44
N GLU A 51 23.69 -3.95 -8.60
CA GLU A 51 25.03 -3.51 -8.97
C GLU A 51 26.02 -4.64 -8.72
N VAL A 52 26.87 -4.91 -9.71
CA VAL A 52 27.92 -5.92 -9.62
C VAL A 52 29.22 -5.25 -9.20
N SER A 53 29.84 -5.74 -8.14
CA SER A 53 31.23 -5.41 -7.79
C SER A 53 32.08 -6.67 -7.76
N VAL A 54 33.33 -6.56 -8.19
CA VAL A 54 34.26 -7.70 -8.27
C VAL A 54 35.31 -7.57 -7.18
N GLN A 55 35.48 -8.61 -6.38
CA GLN A 55 36.54 -8.70 -5.37
C GLN A 55 37.81 -9.35 -5.93
N ASP A 56 38.90 -9.23 -5.18
CA ASP A 56 40.16 -9.93 -5.43
C ASP A 56 39.88 -11.44 -5.65
N GLY A 57 40.40 -11.99 -6.75
CA GLY A 57 40.11 -13.36 -7.18
C GLY A 57 38.93 -13.53 -8.15
N GLY A 58 38.29 -12.44 -8.60
CA GLY A 58 37.29 -12.48 -9.68
C GLY A 58 35.87 -12.86 -9.24
N THR A 59 35.62 -12.82 -7.93
CA THR A 59 34.33 -13.20 -7.33
C THR A 59 33.35 -12.02 -7.34
N TYR A 60 32.09 -12.27 -7.69
CA TYR A 60 31.07 -11.22 -7.77
C TYR A 60 30.36 -10.99 -6.43
N ASN A 61 30.15 -9.72 -6.10
CA ASN A 61 29.16 -9.28 -5.15
C ASN A 61 28.03 -8.57 -5.89
N LEU A 62 26.79 -8.85 -5.49
CA LEU A 62 25.58 -8.25 -6.05
C LEU A 62 24.86 -7.48 -4.96
N THR A 63 24.76 -6.16 -5.13
CA THR A 63 24.16 -5.26 -4.15
C THR A 63 22.96 -4.54 -4.78
N MET A 64 21.83 -4.54 -4.08
CA MET A 64 20.63 -3.81 -4.49
C MET A 64 20.78 -2.31 -4.21
N ALA A 65 19.93 -1.48 -4.83
CA ALA A 65 19.95 -0.02 -4.67
C ALA A 65 19.79 0.47 -3.22
N ASN A 66 19.16 -0.32 -2.34
CA ASN A 66 19.05 -0.02 -0.90
C ASN A 66 20.32 -0.36 -0.09
N GLY A 67 21.38 -0.82 -0.74
CA GLY A 67 22.63 -1.27 -0.11
C GLY A 67 22.62 -2.73 0.37
N TYR A 68 21.53 -3.48 0.15
CA TYR A 68 21.46 -4.88 0.56
C TYR A 68 22.24 -5.79 -0.39
N THR A 69 23.26 -6.48 0.12
CA THR A 69 24.06 -7.44 -0.65
C THR A 69 23.37 -8.79 -0.76
N LEU A 70 22.77 -9.07 -1.91
CA LEU A 70 22.12 -10.35 -2.24
C LEU A 70 23.10 -11.49 -2.42
N VAL A 71 24.26 -11.21 -3.02
CA VAL A 71 25.34 -12.20 -3.15
C VAL A 71 26.62 -11.56 -2.66
N GLN A 72 27.30 -12.22 -1.74
CA GLN A 72 28.59 -11.83 -1.23
C GLN A 72 29.55 -13.01 -1.39
N GLY A 73 30.34 -12.99 -2.46
CA GLY A 73 31.19 -14.11 -2.82
C GLY A 73 30.40 -15.41 -3.01
N ALA A 74 30.74 -16.43 -2.21
CA ALA A 74 30.08 -17.74 -2.19
C ALA A 74 28.78 -17.77 -1.35
N THR A 75 28.39 -16.66 -0.75
CA THR A 75 27.21 -16.58 0.13
C THR A 75 26.06 -15.88 -0.59
N ALA A 76 24.89 -16.53 -0.63
CA ALA A 76 23.64 -15.92 -1.10
C ALA A 76 22.72 -15.57 0.08
N ARG A 77 22.24 -14.33 0.12
CA ARG A 77 21.18 -13.89 1.02
C ARG A 77 19.81 -13.94 0.33
N GLN A 78 18.75 -13.78 1.10
CA GLN A 78 17.38 -13.98 0.63
C GLN A 78 16.49 -12.76 0.85
N LEU A 79 15.54 -12.58 -0.06
CA LEU A 79 14.40 -11.71 0.10
C LEU A 79 13.16 -12.52 0.47
N ALA A 80 12.23 -11.91 1.18
CA ALA A 80 10.94 -12.46 1.54
C ALA A 80 9.80 -11.60 0.97
N ALA A 81 8.70 -12.26 0.62
CA ALA A 81 7.43 -11.60 0.36
C ALA A 81 6.65 -11.58 1.67
N VAL A 82 6.33 -10.40 2.20
CA VAL A 82 5.66 -10.24 3.51
C VAL A 82 4.48 -9.29 3.38
N PRO A 83 3.45 -9.36 4.26
CA PRO A 83 2.49 -8.28 4.39
C PRO A 83 3.20 -6.97 4.73
N SER A 84 2.79 -5.85 4.14
CA SER A 84 3.34 -4.54 4.49
C SER A 84 2.91 -4.16 5.91
N SER A 85 3.82 -3.53 6.65
CA SER A 85 3.53 -3.00 7.97
C SER A 85 2.41 -1.97 7.96
N ALA A 86 2.28 -1.17 6.89
CA ALA A 86 1.25 -0.14 6.78
C ALA A 86 -0.11 -0.68 6.28
N ASP A 87 -0.11 -1.79 5.55
CA ASP A 87 -1.30 -2.36 4.92
C ASP A 87 -1.21 -3.90 4.89
N PRO A 88 -1.91 -4.61 5.79
CA PRO A 88 -1.84 -6.07 5.88
C PRO A 88 -2.43 -6.76 4.65
N THR A 89 -3.20 -6.05 3.81
CA THR A 89 -3.76 -6.60 2.57
C THR A 89 -2.78 -6.53 1.39
N ARG A 90 -1.64 -5.84 1.55
CA ARG A 90 -0.60 -5.72 0.53
C ARG A 90 0.59 -6.58 0.84
N THR A 91 1.08 -7.30 -0.17
CA THR A 91 2.40 -7.92 -0.13
C THR A 91 3.46 -6.91 -0.56
N THR A 92 4.52 -6.81 0.23
CA THR A 92 5.75 -6.06 -0.05
C THR A 92 6.97 -6.99 0.05
N VAL A 93 8.16 -6.42 -0.13
CA VAL A 93 9.42 -7.14 -0.09
C VAL A 93 10.20 -6.77 1.17
N ALA A 94 10.73 -7.79 1.83
CA ALA A 94 11.65 -7.66 2.94
C ALA A 94 12.98 -8.33 2.61
N TYR A 95 14.07 -7.86 3.21
CA TYR A 95 15.28 -8.67 3.31
C TYR A 95 15.25 -9.52 4.57
N VAL A 96 15.94 -10.65 4.53
CA VAL A 96 16.04 -11.56 5.68
C VAL A 96 17.34 -11.25 6.43
N ASP A 97 17.20 -10.78 7.67
CA ASP A 97 18.26 -10.65 8.66
C ASP A 97 18.30 -11.89 9.56
N GLU A 98 19.50 -12.36 9.89
CA GLU A 98 19.67 -13.60 10.68
C GLU A 98 19.20 -13.44 12.14
N ALA A 99 19.28 -12.23 12.70
CA ALA A 99 18.93 -11.96 14.09
C ALA A 99 17.53 -11.33 14.23
N ALA A 100 17.22 -10.36 13.37
CA ALA A 100 15.98 -9.58 13.43
C ALA A 100 14.84 -10.15 12.57
N GLY A 101 15.11 -11.15 11.73
CA GLY A 101 14.13 -11.74 10.83
C GLY A 101 13.85 -10.88 9.60
N ASN A 102 12.59 -10.81 9.16
CA ASN A 102 12.23 -10.09 7.95
C ASN A 102 12.17 -8.58 8.21
N ILE A 103 12.97 -7.80 7.48
CA ILE A 103 12.97 -6.34 7.53
C ILE A 103 12.42 -5.78 6.22
N GLU A 104 11.27 -5.10 6.29
CA GLU A 104 10.58 -4.50 5.14
C GLU A 104 11.47 -3.47 4.43
N ILE A 105 11.51 -3.55 3.10
CA ILE A 105 12.21 -2.58 2.26
C ILE A 105 11.19 -1.57 1.74
N PRO A 106 11.40 -0.25 1.98
CA PRO A 106 10.54 0.77 1.39
C PRO A 106 10.48 0.66 -0.13
N GLU A 107 9.27 0.64 -0.70
CA GLU A 107 9.04 0.40 -2.14
C GLU A 107 9.75 1.42 -3.05
N LYS A 108 9.98 2.64 -2.56
CA LYS A 108 10.77 3.66 -3.26
C LYS A 108 12.22 3.23 -3.57
N LEU A 109 12.75 2.24 -2.83
CA LEU A 109 14.07 1.66 -3.05
C LEU A 109 14.04 0.40 -3.94
N LEU A 110 12.85 0.00 -4.40
CA LEU A 110 12.60 -1.17 -5.23
C LEU A 110 11.99 -0.79 -6.58
N ASN A 111 12.37 0.36 -7.14
CA ASN A 111 11.79 0.94 -8.36
C ASN A 111 12.50 0.48 -9.66
N THR A 112 13.11 -0.70 -9.67
CA THR A 112 13.89 -1.22 -10.80
C THR A 112 13.43 -2.60 -11.22
N GLY A 113 13.69 -2.94 -12.49
CA GLY A 113 13.29 -4.23 -13.07
C GLY A 113 11.77 -4.43 -13.11
N SER A 114 11.35 -5.66 -13.39
CA SER A 114 9.92 -6.02 -13.42
C SER A 114 9.26 -5.94 -12.04
N LEU A 115 10.02 -6.14 -10.95
CA LEU A 115 9.51 -5.93 -9.60
C LEU A 115 9.13 -4.47 -9.37
N GLY A 116 10.01 -3.53 -9.72
CA GLY A 116 9.72 -2.11 -9.60
C GLY A 116 8.56 -1.68 -10.48
N GLY A 117 8.48 -2.18 -11.71
CA GLY A 117 7.33 -1.95 -12.57
C GLY A 117 6.00 -2.39 -11.93
N LEU A 118 5.97 -3.55 -11.27
CA LEU A 118 4.77 -4.03 -10.57
C LEU A 118 4.39 -3.14 -9.38
N LEU A 119 5.38 -2.73 -8.57
CA LEU A 119 5.16 -1.85 -7.41
C LEU A 119 4.69 -0.45 -7.83
N THR A 120 5.30 0.12 -8.87
CA THR A 120 4.89 1.40 -9.47
C THR A 120 3.48 1.31 -10.04
N PHE A 121 3.18 0.32 -10.87
CA PHE A 121 1.83 0.14 -11.42
C PHE A 121 0.77 0.05 -10.32
N ARG A 122 1.04 -0.74 -9.27
CA ARG A 122 0.11 -0.87 -8.16
C ARG A 122 -0.14 0.46 -7.45
N SER A 123 0.93 1.15 -7.06
CA SER A 123 0.84 2.37 -6.23
C SER A 123 0.38 3.62 -6.99
N GLN A 124 0.80 3.78 -8.25
CA GLN A 124 0.53 4.98 -9.03
C GLN A 124 -0.74 4.84 -9.88
N ASP A 125 -0.97 3.68 -10.49
CA ASP A 125 -2.05 3.51 -11.45
C ASP A 125 -3.26 2.82 -10.81
N LEU A 126 -3.07 1.62 -10.25
CA LEU A 126 -4.17 0.79 -9.78
C LEU A 126 -4.86 1.41 -8.56
N ASP A 127 -4.09 1.85 -7.57
CA ASP A 127 -4.63 2.45 -6.35
C ASP A 127 -5.38 3.75 -6.65
N GLN A 128 -4.80 4.62 -7.47
CA GLN A 128 -5.45 5.85 -7.89
C GLN A 128 -6.73 5.57 -8.65
N THR A 129 -6.72 4.60 -9.59
CA THR A 129 -7.92 4.21 -10.34
C THR A 129 -9.03 3.72 -9.43
N ARG A 130 -8.69 2.85 -8.45
CA ARG A 130 -9.65 2.36 -7.46
C ARG A 130 -10.21 3.49 -6.61
N ASN A 131 -9.36 4.43 -6.20
CA ASN A 131 -9.79 5.56 -5.38
C ASN A 131 -10.68 6.54 -6.15
N THR A 132 -10.36 6.84 -7.41
CA THR A 132 -11.22 7.67 -8.26
C THR A 132 -12.58 7.02 -8.49
N LEU A 133 -12.63 5.71 -8.76
CA LEU A 133 -13.90 5.00 -8.92
C LEU A 133 -14.69 4.95 -7.60
N GLY A 134 -14.02 4.71 -6.48
CA GLY A 134 -14.64 4.71 -5.16
C GLY A 134 -15.21 6.07 -4.75
N GLN A 135 -14.48 7.15 -5.04
CA GLN A 135 -14.91 8.52 -4.81
C GLN A 135 -16.17 8.84 -5.62
N LEU A 136 -16.21 8.46 -6.90
CA LEU A 136 -17.39 8.64 -7.75
C LEU A 136 -18.61 7.89 -7.18
N ALA A 137 -18.43 6.63 -6.79
CA ALA A 137 -19.50 5.81 -6.22
C ALA A 137 -20.04 6.40 -4.91
N LEU A 138 -19.14 6.86 -4.03
CA LEU A 138 -19.50 7.53 -2.78
C LEU A 138 -20.28 8.82 -3.04
N ALA A 139 -19.76 9.71 -3.90
CA ALA A 139 -20.40 10.98 -4.20
C ALA A 139 -21.77 10.78 -4.86
N PHE A 140 -21.89 9.82 -5.77
CA PHE A 140 -23.17 9.48 -6.39
C PHE A 140 -24.19 8.95 -5.37
N ALA A 141 -23.80 7.94 -4.57
CA ALA A 141 -24.69 7.32 -3.60
C ALA A 141 -25.17 8.33 -2.57
N ASP A 142 -24.26 9.15 -2.04
CA ASP A 142 -24.56 10.13 -1.02
C ASP A 142 -25.43 11.28 -1.57
N ALA A 143 -25.10 11.83 -2.75
CA ALA A 143 -25.90 12.88 -3.37
C ALA A 143 -27.32 12.39 -3.70
N PHE A 144 -27.45 11.16 -4.21
CA PHE A 144 -28.77 10.58 -4.49
C PHE A 144 -29.56 10.35 -3.19
N ASN A 145 -28.94 9.77 -2.17
CA ASN A 145 -29.57 9.56 -0.85
C ASN A 145 -30.01 10.88 -0.21
N ALA A 146 -29.15 11.90 -0.25
CA ALA A 146 -29.43 13.22 0.30
C ALA A 146 -30.62 13.90 -0.41
N GLN A 147 -30.83 13.65 -1.70
CA GLN A 147 -32.00 14.12 -2.42
C GLN A 147 -33.24 13.26 -2.15
N HIS A 148 -33.09 11.93 -2.17
CA HIS A 148 -34.19 10.99 -1.97
C HIS A 148 -34.83 11.14 -0.59
N THR A 149 -34.03 11.32 0.46
CA THR A 149 -34.50 11.52 1.85
C THR A 149 -35.23 12.84 2.11
N LYS A 150 -35.17 13.79 1.16
CA LYS A 150 -35.95 15.04 1.19
C LYS A 150 -37.32 14.89 0.53
N GLY A 151 -37.54 13.80 -0.22
CA GLY A 151 -38.80 13.51 -0.89
C GLY A 151 -39.77 12.71 -0.03
N TYR A 152 -40.95 12.46 -0.61
CA TYR A 152 -41.95 11.55 -0.08
C TYR A 152 -42.25 10.46 -1.10
N ASP A 153 -42.49 9.25 -0.62
CA ASP A 153 -42.84 8.09 -1.43
C ASP A 153 -44.32 8.12 -1.86
N ALA A 154 -44.75 7.11 -2.63
CA ALA A 154 -46.12 7.03 -3.15
C ALA A 154 -47.19 6.99 -2.04
N ASP A 155 -46.84 6.44 -0.89
CA ASP A 155 -47.69 6.31 0.30
C ASP A 155 -47.64 7.57 1.20
N GLY A 156 -46.79 8.54 0.85
CA GLY A 156 -46.60 9.78 1.60
C GLY A 156 -45.67 9.66 2.81
N ASN A 157 -44.90 8.58 2.92
CA ASN A 157 -43.84 8.46 3.92
C ASN A 157 -42.58 9.19 3.46
N LYS A 158 -41.74 9.58 4.42
CA LYS A 158 -40.47 10.25 4.13
C LYS A 158 -39.49 9.27 3.49
N GLY A 159 -38.77 9.73 2.47
CA GLY A 159 -37.72 8.94 1.81
C GLY A 159 -36.60 8.51 2.76
N LYS A 160 -36.04 7.33 2.45
CA LYS A 160 -34.87 6.74 3.13
C LYS A 160 -33.65 6.76 2.20
N ASP A 161 -32.51 6.29 2.66
CA ASP A 161 -31.36 6.07 1.78
C ASP A 161 -31.72 5.06 0.68
N PHE A 162 -31.49 5.45 -0.57
CA PHE A 162 -31.69 4.58 -1.72
C PHE A 162 -30.55 3.58 -1.88
N PHE A 163 -29.31 4.02 -1.65
CA PHE A 163 -28.10 3.22 -1.74
C PHE A 163 -27.46 3.01 -0.36
N GLY A 164 -26.95 1.80 -0.13
CA GLY A 164 -25.88 1.57 0.85
C GLY A 164 -24.53 1.75 0.15
N ILE A 165 -23.54 2.25 0.88
CA ILE A 165 -22.16 2.41 0.41
C ILE A 165 -21.20 1.93 1.51
N GLY A 166 -20.04 1.42 1.12
CA GLY A 166 -19.01 1.02 2.07
C GLY A 166 -18.42 2.20 2.83
N SER A 167 -17.98 1.94 4.06
CA SER A 167 -17.38 2.94 4.94
C SER A 167 -15.86 3.01 4.78
N PRO A 168 -15.22 4.12 5.21
CA PRO A 168 -13.77 4.21 5.34
C PRO A 168 -13.19 3.07 6.18
N VAL A 169 -11.98 2.63 5.85
CA VAL A 169 -11.21 1.67 6.65
C VAL A 169 -9.88 2.30 7.08
N VAL A 170 -9.44 1.97 8.29
CA VAL A 170 -8.15 2.41 8.82
C VAL A 170 -7.35 1.20 9.26
N TYR A 171 -6.09 1.12 8.82
CA TYR A 171 -5.13 0.12 9.25
C TYR A 171 -4.10 0.75 10.18
N SER A 172 -3.92 0.17 11.37
CA SER A 172 -2.82 0.54 12.26
C SER A 172 -1.52 -0.07 11.76
N ASN A 173 -0.46 0.73 11.66
CA ASN A 173 0.83 0.21 11.20
C ASN A 173 1.37 -0.81 12.21
N SER A 174 1.85 -1.96 11.72
CA SER A 174 2.37 -3.04 12.56
C SER A 174 3.64 -2.66 13.32
N ASN A 175 4.24 -1.50 13.08
CA ASN A 175 5.38 -0.95 13.81
C ASN A 175 4.98 0.03 14.93
N ASN A 176 3.69 0.38 15.06
CA ASN A 176 3.19 1.23 16.15
C ASN A 176 3.52 0.63 17.51
N ALA A 177 3.76 1.47 18.51
CA ALA A 177 4.24 0.98 19.79
C ALA A 177 3.21 0.09 20.52
N ASP A 178 1.93 0.47 20.51
CA ASP A 178 0.80 -0.35 20.97
C ASP A 178 -0.07 -0.80 19.78
N LYS A 179 -0.22 -2.12 19.60
CA LYS A 179 -0.99 -2.72 18.50
C LYS A 179 -2.50 -2.64 18.69
N THR A 180 -2.97 -2.24 19.87
CA THR A 180 -4.40 -2.13 20.20
C THR A 180 -4.95 -0.75 19.88
N VAL A 181 -4.09 0.26 19.69
CA VAL A 181 -4.52 1.59 19.26
C VAL A 181 -5.03 1.52 17.84
N SER A 182 -6.26 1.98 17.64
CA SER A 182 -6.95 2.01 16.36
C SER A 182 -7.63 3.35 16.15
N LEU A 183 -7.69 3.77 14.89
CA LEU A 183 -8.50 4.90 14.43
C LEU A 183 -9.74 4.37 13.72
N THR A 184 -10.81 5.16 13.74
CA THR A 184 -11.99 4.94 12.91
C THR A 184 -12.32 6.22 12.16
N ALA A 185 -12.92 6.11 10.98
CA ALA A 185 -13.26 7.26 10.16
C ALA A 185 -14.68 7.15 9.64
N GLU A 186 -15.35 8.30 9.55
CA GLU A 186 -16.68 8.44 8.99
C GLU A 186 -16.70 9.59 7.97
N VAL A 187 -17.56 9.47 6.95
CA VAL A 187 -17.77 10.53 5.97
C VAL A 187 -18.73 11.55 6.57
N ALA A 188 -18.27 12.80 6.74
CA ALA A 188 -19.08 13.91 7.21
C ALA A 188 -19.58 14.80 6.04
N ASP A 189 -18.80 14.90 4.97
CA ASP A 189 -19.13 15.66 3.77
C ASP A 189 -18.54 14.96 2.53
N SER A 190 -19.36 14.18 1.83
CA SER A 190 -18.94 13.39 0.67
C SER A 190 -18.41 14.26 -0.48
N THR A 191 -18.82 15.53 -0.56
CA THR A 191 -18.40 16.44 -1.63
C THR A 191 -16.95 16.88 -1.51
N LYS A 192 -16.35 16.72 -0.32
CA LYS A 192 -14.95 17.06 -0.05
C LYS A 192 -14.03 15.85 0.00
N VAL A 193 -14.59 14.63 0.07
CA VAL A 193 -13.80 13.40 0.08
C VAL A 193 -12.99 13.31 -1.20
N GLN A 194 -11.68 13.15 -1.07
CA GLN A 194 -10.75 13.06 -2.20
C GLN A 194 -10.46 11.59 -2.59
N ALA A 195 -10.09 11.38 -3.85
CA ALA A 195 -9.60 10.10 -4.36
C ALA A 195 -8.13 9.86 -3.97
N THR A 196 -7.86 9.71 -2.68
CA THR A 196 -6.54 9.39 -2.14
C THR A 196 -6.67 8.56 -0.86
N ASP A 197 -5.68 7.71 -0.61
CA ASP A 197 -5.43 7.15 0.71
C ASP A 197 -4.60 8.16 1.52
N TYR A 198 -4.64 8.06 2.85
CA TYR A 198 -3.92 8.95 3.75
C TYR A 198 -3.00 8.16 4.68
N GLN A 199 -1.74 8.59 4.78
CA GLN A 199 -0.88 8.22 5.89
C GLN A 199 -1.04 9.27 6.99
N ILE A 200 -1.48 8.83 8.16
CA ILE A 200 -1.68 9.67 9.34
C ILE A 200 -0.61 9.29 10.37
N VAL A 201 0.17 10.23 10.86
CA VAL A 201 1.25 10.01 11.84
C VAL A 201 1.08 10.92 13.03
N PHE A 202 1.15 10.36 14.24
CA PHE A 202 1.17 11.16 15.46
C PHE A 202 2.61 11.57 15.79
N ASP A 203 2.94 12.87 15.82
CA ASP A 203 4.31 13.35 16.07
C ASP A 203 4.66 13.48 17.57
N GLY A 204 3.71 13.13 18.43
CA GLY A 204 3.77 13.29 19.89
C GLY A 204 2.90 14.43 20.42
N THR A 205 2.50 15.37 19.55
CA THR A 205 1.64 16.51 19.88
C THR A 205 0.45 16.57 18.91
N ASP A 206 0.77 16.57 17.62
CA ASP A 206 -0.16 16.78 16.52
C ASP A 206 -0.21 15.57 15.58
N TRP A 207 -1.22 15.58 14.71
CA TRP A 207 -1.44 14.54 13.72
C TRP A 207 -1.07 15.07 12.34
N GLN A 208 0.02 14.54 11.79
CA GLN A 208 0.51 14.86 10.46
C GLN A 208 -0.16 13.93 9.44
N VAL A 209 -0.74 14.51 8.40
CA VAL A 209 -1.46 13.77 7.36
C VAL A 209 -0.74 13.96 6.03
N THR A 210 -0.49 12.85 5.34
CA THR A 210 0.07 12.81 3.99
C THR A 210 -0.95 12.18 3.05
N ARG A 211 -1.34 12.88 1.99
CA ARG A 211 -2.11 12.31 0.88
C ARG A 211 -1.18 11.47 0.00
N LEU A 212 -1.52 10.20 -0.23
CA LEU A 212 -0.66 9.30 -1.00
C LEU A 212 -0.74 9.52 -2.52
N ALA A 213 -1.80 10.15 -3.02
CA ALA A 213 -1.95 10.44 -4.45
C ALA A 213 -0.97 11.51 -4.95
N ASP A 214 -0.70 12.55 -4.16
CA ASP A 214 0.12 13.70 -4.55
C ASP A 214 1.27 14.04 -3.59
N ASN A 215 1.40 13.30 -2.48
CA ASN A 215 2.37 13.50 -1.41
C ASN A 215 2.26 14.86 -0.68
N THR A 216 1.11 15.56 -0.81
CA THR A 216 0.87 16.77 -0.03
C THR A 216 0.68 16.44 1.44
N THR A 217 1.22 17.28 2.31
CA THR A 217 1.17 17.10 3.78
C THR A 217 0.53 18.28 4.48
N PHE A 218 -0.15 18.01 5.59
CA PHE A 218 -0.70 19.04 6.47
C PHE A 218 -0.91 18.51 7.89
N THR A 219 -0.93 19.42 8.87
CA THR A 219 -1.36 19.10 10.24
C THR A 219 -2.88 19.07 10.30
N ALA A 220 -3.48 17.97 10.73
CA ALA A 220 -4.92 17.87 10.87
C ALA A 220 -5.44 18.73 12.04
N THR A 221 -6.52 19.47 11.79
CA THR A 221 -7.28 20.15 12.84
C THR A 221 -8.18 19.17 13.57
N LYS A 222 -8.52 19.50 14.82
CA LYS A 222 -9.47 18.74 15.64
C LYS A 222 -10.77 19.52 15.76
N ASP A 223 -11.90 18.84 15.66
CA ASP A 223 -13.20 19.41 15.98
C ASP A 223 -13.41 19.53 17.50
N VAL A 224 -14.59 20.00 17.91
CA VAL A 224 -14.97 20.18 19.32
C VAL A 224 -14.96 18.89 20.14
N ASP A 225 -15.11 17.73 19.48
CA ASP A 225 -15.10 16.41 20.08
C ASP A 225 -13.70 15.77 20.03
N GLY A 226 -12.69 16.49 19.50
CA GLY A 226 -11.32 16.02 19.35
C GLY A 226 -11.10 15.09 18.15
N LYS A 227 -12.07 14.94 17.24
CA LYS A 227 -11.91 14.16 16.00
C LYS A 227 -11.10 14.93 14.98
N LEU A 228 -10.24 14.26 14.22
CA LEU A 228 -9.48 14.91 13.15
C LEU A 228 -10.40 15.21 11.96
N GLU A 229 -10.26 16.40 11.39
CA GLU A 229 -10.95 16.81 10.17
C GLU A 229 -10.02 16.68 8.97
N ILE A 230 -10.35 15.78 8.04
CA ILE A 230 -9.51 15.43 6.88
C ILE A 230 -10.42 15.36 5.66
N ASP A 231 -10.40 16.36 4.78
CA ASP A 231 -11.06 16.32 3.47
C ASP A 231 -12.50 15.75 3.50
N GLY A 232 -13.37 16.29 4.36
CA GLY A 232 -14.76 15.83 4.51
C GLY A 232 -14.94 14.56 5.35
N LEU A 233 -13.86 14.03 5.93
CA LEU A 233 -13.86 12.91 6.86
C LEU A 233 -13.70 13.41 8.29
N LYS A 234 -14.35 12.71 9.23
CA LYS A 234 -14.06 12.81 10.66
C LYS A 234 -13.37 11.54 11.11
N VAL A 235 -12.17 11.68 11.68
CA VAL A 235 -11.38 10.55 12.18
C VAL A 235 -11.35 10.58 13.70
N THR A 236 -11.93 9.54 14.31
CA THR A 236 -11.89 9.36 15.75
C THR A 236 -10.56 8.75 16.13
N VAL A 237 -9.75 9.51 16.85
CA VAL A 237 -8.50 9.06 17.46
C VAL A 237 -8.82 8.52 18.85
N GLY A 238 -8.46 7.26 19.12
CA GLY A 238 -8.55 6.71 20.46
C GLY A 238 -7.53 7.35 21.42
N THR A 239 -7.45 6.83 22.64
CA THR A 239 -6.36 7.15 23.57
C THR A 239 -5.18 6.21 23.35
N GLY A 240 -3.96 6.63 23.72
CA GLY A 240 -2.79 5.74 23.77
C GLY A 240 -1.85 5.83 22.57
N ALA A 241 -2.15 6.67 21.56
CA ALA A 241 -1.22 6.93 20.47
C ALA A 241 0.12 7.49 21.00
N GLN A 242 1.21 6.92 20.52
CA GLN A 242 2.58 7.31 20.86
C GLN A 242 3.26 7.98 19.67
N LYS A 243 4.29 8.78 19.96
CA LYS A 243 5.05 9.46 18.91
C LYS A 243 5.55 8.46 17.87
N ASN A 244 5.37 8.81 16.60
CA ASN A 244 5.64 8.03 15.39
C ASN A 244 4.66 6.88 15.11
N ASP A 245 3.58 6.72 15.88
CA ASP A 245 2.51 5.82 15.47
C ASP A 245 1.90 6.29 14.15
N SER A 246 1.73 5.35 13.22
CA SER A 246 1.24 5.59 11.87
C SER A 246 -0.01 4.76 11.57
N PHE A 247 -0.94 5.35 10.81
CA PHE A 247 -2.19 4.73 10.41
C PHE A 247 -2.44 5.01 8.92
N LEU A 248 -2.90 4.00 8.19
CA LEU A 248 -3.31 4.12 6.79
C LEU A 248 -4.83 4.19 6.71
N LEU A 249 -5.36 5.37 6.35
CA LEU A 249 -6.78 5.59 6.13
C LEU A 249 -7.09 5.46 4.63
N LYS A 250 -8.04 4.58 4.29
CA LYS A 250 -8.59 4.44 2.95
C LYS A 250 -10.06 4.85 2.97
N PRO A 251 -10.40 6.05 2.47
CA PRO A 251 -11.75 6.58 2.61
C PRO A 251 -12.76 5.89 1.70
N VAL A 252 -12.33 5.41 0.54
CA VAL A 252 -13.22 4.99 -0.55
C VAL A 252 -12.89 3.61 -1.15
N SER A 253 -11.86 2.92 -0.66
CA SER A 253 -11.42 1.64 -1.22
C SER A 253 -12.48 0.53 -1.14
N ASN A 254 -13.39 0.64 -0.16
CA ASN A 254 -14.49 -0.29 0.07
C ASN A 254 -15.85 0.27 -0.38
N ALA A 255 -15.91 1.49 -0.93
CA ALA A 255 -17.16 2.14 -1.27
C ALA A 255 -18.03 1.26 -2.18
N ILE A 256 -17.41 0.68 -3.21
CA ILE A 256 -18.08 -0.10 -4.25
C ILE A 256 -18.41 -1.52 -3.80
N VAL A 257 -17.52 -2.19 -3.06
CA VAL A 257 -17.71 -3.60 -2.71
C VAL A 257 -18.94 -3.81 -1.83
N ASP A 258 -19.28 -2.81 -1.02
CA ASP A 258 -20.46 -2.80 -0.16
C ASP A 258 -21.62 -1.95 -0.73
N MET A 259 -21.48 -1.47 -1.98
CA MET A 259 -22.53 -0.70 -2.63
C MET A 259 -23.72 -1.59 -2.98
N LYS A 260 -24.91 -1.18 -2.55
CA LYS A 260 -26.15 -1.93 -2.83
C LYS A 260 -27.37 -1.03 -2.88
N VAL A 261 -28.38 -1.45 -3.62
CA VAL A 261 -29.71 -0.82 -3.59
C VAL A 261 -30.43 -1.25 -2.30
N LYS A 262 -30.91 -0.28 -1.51
CA LYS A 262 -31.69 -0.49 -0.29
C LYS A 262 -33.20 -0.41 -0.56
N VAL A 263 -33.63 0.44 -1.49
CA VAL A 263 -35.04 0.59 -1.88
C VAL A 263 -35.37 -0.46 -2.95
N THR A 264 -36.15 -1.47 -2.57
CA THR A 264 -36.50 -2.59 -3.46
C THR A 264 -37.96 -2.58 -3.88
N ASN A 265 -38.81 -1.82 -3.17
CA ASN A 265 -40.20 -1.59 -3.52
C ASN A 265 -40.33 -0.31 -4.36
N GLU A 266 -40.98 -0.40 -5.52
CA GLU A 266 -41.24 0.73 -6.40
C GLU A 266 -42.04 1.85 -5.73
N ALA A 267 -42.96 1.51 -4.81
CA ALA A 267 -43.75 2.49 -4.08
C ALA A 267 -42.92 3.34 -3.10
N GLU A 268 -41.72 2.88 -2.71
CA GLU A 268 -40.80 3.58 -1.82
C GLU A 268 -39.90 4.58 -2.56
N ILE A 269 -39.99 4.66 -3.90
CA ILE A 269 -39.26 5.64 -4.71
C ILE A 269 -39.89 7.02 -4.49
N CYS A 270 -39.09 7.98 -4.06
CA CYS A 270 -39.54 9.35 -3.81
C CYS A 270 -39.49 10.20 -5.09
N ASP A 271 -40.63 10.36 -5.75
CA ASP A 271 -40.83 11.12 -6.99
C ASP A 271 -41.60 12.46 -6.76
N GLY A 272 -42.22 12.63 -5.59
CA GLY A 272 -43.02 13.80 -5.25
C GLY A 272 -42.33 14.82 -4.33
N CYS A 273 -42.26 16.08 -4.77
CA CYS A 273 -42.02 17.22 -3.88
C CYS A 273 -43.36 17.69 -3.27
N ARG A 274 -43.96 16.87 -2.38
CA ARG A 274 -45.19 17.29 -1.70
C ARG A 274 -44.86 18.31 -0.60
N VAL A 275 -45.07 19.60 -0.90
CA VAL A 275 -45.30 20.60 0.16
C VAL A 275 -46.60 20.19 0.85
N LYS A 276 -46.53 19.83 2.13
CA LYS A 276 -47.71 19.56 2.95
C LYS A 276 -48.51 20.85 3.07
N THR A 277 -49.37 21.16 2.10
CA THR A 277 -50.36 22.21 2.22
C THR A 277 -51.29 21.80 3.35
N ARG A 278 -51.14 22.46 4.51
CA ARG A 278 -52.08 22.34 5.62
C ARG A 278 -53.44 22.83 5.11
N SER A 279 -54.40 21.92 5.02
CA SER A 279 -55.83 22.21 5.03
C SER A 279 -56.28 22.60 6.43
#